data_AF-A0A2U3Z6V3-F1
#
_entry.id   AF-A0A2U3Z6V3-F1
#
_cell.length_a   1.000
_cell.length_b   1.000
_cell.length_c   1.000
_cell.angle_alpha   90.00
_cell.angle_beta   90.00
_cell.angle_gamma   90.00
#
_symmetry.space_group_name_H-M   'P 1'
#
loop_
_entity.id
_entity.type
_entity.pdbx_description
1 polymer ?
#
loop_
_entity_poly.entity_id
_entity_poly.type
_entity_poly.pdbx_seq_one_letter_code
_entity_poly.pdbx_strand_id
1 'polypeptide(L)'
;MAAGTSTWASGDTGWRGPHPGRHQLLAPVPQDAYDNVTLDVELARREGWCFGAKLVRGAYMAQERTRAAEIGYEDPINPTYEATNAMYHRCLNYVLEELKHNTKAKVMVASHNEDTVRFTLRRMEELGLYPADRQVYFGQLLGMCDQISFPLGQAGFPVYKYVPYGPVMEVLPYLSRRALENSGVVKGAWRERQLLWQELKRRLRTGRLCHRPA
;
A
#
# COMPACT_ATOMS: atom_id res chain seq x y z
N MET A 1 -11.33 -6.66 21.42
CA MET A 1 -11.25 -5.22 21.09
C MET A 1 -11.26 -5.10 19.57
N ALA A 2 -12.17 -4.29 19.04
CA ALA A 2 -12.49 -4.19 17.61
C ALA A 2 -11.24 -3.90 16.77
N ALA A 3 -11.22 -4.46 15.55
CA ALA A 3 -10.30 -4.05 14.49
C ALA A 3 -10.56 -2.56 14.20
N GLY A 4 -9.80 -1.69 14.88
CA GLY A 4 -9.91 -0.26 14.72
C GLY A 4 -9.51 0.12 13.31
N THR A 5 -10.47 0.60 12.53
CA THR A 5 -10.23 1.49 11.40
C THR A 5 -9.45 2.69 11.94
N SER A 6 -8.12 2.67 11.80
CA SER A 6 -7.29 3.81 12.18
C SER A 6 -7.54 4.93 11.18
N THR A 7 -8.27 5.96 11.62
CA THR A 7 -8.36 7.24 10.94
C THR A 7 -6.99 7.90 10.98
N TRP A 8 -6.32 7.99 9.83
CA TRP A 8 -5.08 8.75 9.70
C TRP A 8 -5.43 10.24 9.58
N ALA A 9 -5.42 10.95 10.71
CA ALA A 9 -5.25 12.39 10.70
C ALA A 9 -3.75 12.68 10.51
N SER A 10 -3.29 12.84 9.26
CA SER A 10 -1.99 13.47 9.05
C SER A 10 -2.11 14.96 9.35
N GLY A 11 -1.37 15.42 10.36
CA GLY A 11 -1.13 16.85 10.57
C GLY A 11 -0.50 17.45 9.31
N ASP A 12 -1.02 18.59 8.90
CA ASP A 12 -0.46 19.51 7.90
C ASP A 12 -0.16 18.95 6.50
N THR A 13 -0.92 17.95 6.05
CA THR A 13 -1.15 17.81 4.60
C THR A 13 -2.41 18.60 4.26
N GLY A 14 -2.41 19.37 3.16
CA GLY A 14 -3.50 20.23 2.68
C GLY A 14 -4.81 19.52 2.30
N TRP A 15 -5.16 18.45 3.02
CA TRP A 15 -6.36 17.62 2.92
C TRP A 15 -7.53 18.19 3.75
N ARG A 16 -7.65 19.52 3.93
CA ARG A 16 -8.88 20.12 4.47
C ARG A 16 -9.84 20.47 3.34
N GLY A 17 -10.57 19.48 2.84
CA GLY A 17 -11.81 19.71 2.10
C GLY A 17 -12.93 20.20 3.05
N PRO A 18 -13.92 20.98 2.57
CA PRO A 18 -14.83 21.76 3.41
C PRO A 18 -15.97 20.97 4.08
N HIS A 19 -16.01 19.63 4.01
CA HIS A 19 -17.11 18.83 4.56
C HIS A 19 -16.63 17.74 5.55
N PRO A 20 -17.38 17.44 6.64
CA PRO A 20 -16.92 16.59 7.74
C PRO A 20 -16.99 15.06 7.48
N GLY A 21 -17.38 14.60 6.29
CA GLY A 21 -17.58 13.17 5.99
C GLY A 21 -16.36 12.46 5.38
N ARG A 22 -15.17 12.53 5.97
CA ARG A 22 -13.99 11.86 5.40
C ARG A 22 -13.98 10.36 5.73
N HIS A 23 -14.15 9.51 4.73
CA HIS A 23 -13.82 8.08 4.83
C HIS A 23 -12.58 7.77 4.00
N GLN A 24 -11.46 7.59 4.69
CA GLN A 24 -10.33 6.83 4.15
C GLN A 24 -10.59 5.37 4.50
N LEU A 25 -10.83 4.51 3.51
CA LEU A 25 -10.80 3.08 3.79
C LEU A 25 -9.36 2.61 3.95
N LEU A 26 -9.00 2.25 5.17
CA LEU A 26 -7.95 1.26 5.40
C LEU A 26 -8.58 -0.11 5.20
N ALA A 27 -8.60 -0.57 3.96
CA ALA A 27 -9.13 -1.89 3.64
C ALA A 27 -7.98 -2.91 3.73
N PRO A 28 -7.90 -3.75 4.77
CA PRO A 28 -7.37 -5.09 4.57
C PRO A 28 -8.15 -5.74 3.42
N VAL A 29 -7.60 -6.75 2.77
CA VAL A 29 -8.31 -7.44 1.68
C VAL A 29 -8.81 -8.82 2.16
N PRO A 30 -9.88 -8.87 2.99
CA PRO A 30 -10.60 -10.10 3.29
C PRO A 30 -11.44 -10.54 2.07
N GLN A 31 -12.23 -11.59 2.23
CA GLN A 31 -13.05 -12.15 1.16
C GLN A 31 -14.05 -11.11 0.59
N ASP A 32 -14.61 -10.24 1.45
CA ASP A 32 -15.62 -9.25 1.05
C ASP A 32 -15.03 -7.89 0.65
N ALA A 33 -13.71 -7.81 0.49
CA ALA A 33 -13.02 -6.53 0.24
C ALA A 33 -13.54 -5.82 -1.01
N TYR A 34 -13.85 -6.58 -2.05
CA TYR A 34 -14.33 -6.05 -3.32
C TYR A 34 -15.70 -5.40 -3.16
N ASP A 35 -16.62 -6.06 -2.45
CA ASP A 35 -17.98 -5.57 -2.27
C ASP A 35 -17.97 -4.29 -1.42
N ASN A 36 -17.14 -4.23 -0.38
CA ASN A 36 -16.96 -3.02 0.41
C ASN A 36 -16.42 -1.86 -0.44
N VAL A 37 -15.33 -2.08 -1.19
CA VAL A 37 -14.74 -1.03 -2.03
C VAL A 37 -15.71 -0.53 -3.11
N THR A 38 -16.46 -1.43 -3.75
CA THR A 38 -17.46 -1.04 -4.77
C THR A 38 -18.60 -0.25 -4.14
N LEU A 39 -19.10 -0.67 -2.97
CA LEU A 39 -20.14 0.04 -2.23
C LEU A 39 -19.69 1.43 -1.79
N ASP A 40 -18.47 1.58 -1.29
CA ASP A 40 -17.94 2.87 -0.84
C ASP A 40 -17.70 3.85 -1.99
N VAL A 41 -17.26 3.34 -3.16
CA VAL A 41 -17.16 4.15 -4.39
C VAL A 41 -18.54 4.60 -4.85
N GLU A 42 -19.54 3.71 -4.86
CA GLU A 42 -20.91 4.05 -5.26
C GLU A 42 -21.53 5.08 -4.32
N LEU A 43 -21.40 4.85 -3.01
CA LEU A 43 -21.87 5.79 -1.99
C LEU A 43 -21.20 7.15 -2.17
N ALA A 44 -19.91 7.15 -2.53
CA ALA A 44 -19.20 8.39 -2.81
C ALA A 44 -19.66 9.14 -4.03
N ARG A 45 -20.02 8.41 -5.09
CA ARG A 45 -20.62 9.01 -6.26
C ARG A 45 -21.98 9.62 -5.95
N ARG A 46 -22.81 8.90 -5.20
CA ARG A 46 -24.17 9.32 -4.82
C ARG A 46 -24.18 10.56 -3.92
N GLU A 47 -23.31 10.58 -2.90
CA GLU A 47 -23.27 11.65 -1.90
C GLU A 47 -22.36 12.82 -2.32
N GLY A 48 -21.60 12.68 -3.41
CA GLY A 48 -20.81 13.75 -4.02
C GLY A 48 -19.50 14.13 -3.29
N TRP A 49 -19.11 13.37 -2.26
CA TRP A 49 -17.86 13.56 -1.52
C TRP A 49 -16.64 12.92 -2.24
N CYS A 50 -15.43 13.17 -1.74
CA CYS A 50 -14.20 12.60 -2.31
C CYS A 50 -13.95 11.18 -1.78
N PHE A 51 -13.74 10.24 -2.70
CA PHE A 51 -13.37 8.86 -2.34
C PHE A 51 -11.85 8.73 -2.12
N GLY A 52 -11.46 8.02 -1.07
CA GLY A 52 -10.05 7.73 -0.78
C GLY A 52 -9.87 6.33 -0.20
N ALA A 53 -9.06 5.50 -0.87
CA ALA A 53 -8.73 4.16 -0.38
C ALA A 53 -7.24 3.96 -0.17
N LYS A 54 -6.85 3.33 0.95
CA LYS A 54 -5.52 2.76 1.15
C LYS A 54 -5.65 1.25 1.13
N LEU A 55 -5.22 0.63 0.03
CA LEU A 55 -5.28 -0.81 -0.15
C LEU A 55 -4.06 -1.47 0.48
N VAL A 56 -4.28 -2.33 1.47
CA VAL A 56 -3.25 -3.17 2.13
C VAL A 56 -3.70 -4.62 2.11
N ARG A 57 -2.79 -5.59 1.92
CA ARG A 57 -3.15 -7.01 2.00
C ARG A 57 -3.73 -7.40 3.38
N GLY A 58 -3.22 -6.76 4.44
CA GLY A 58 -3.61 -7.00 5.83
C GLY A 58 -2.40 -7.37 6.69
N ALA A 59 -2.44 -7.03 7.97
CA ALA A 59 -1.34 -7.24 8.93
C ALA A 59 -1.67 -8.29 10.01
N TYR A 60 -2.88 -8.84 10.00
CA TYR A 60 -3.43 -9.65 11.10
C TYR A 60 -4.06 -10.97 10.63
N MET A 61 -3.71 -11.45 9.43
CA MET A 61 -4.33 -12.63 8.83
C MET A 61 -4.32 -13.84 9.77
N ALA A 62 -3.16 -14.22 10.32
CA ALA A 62 -3.05 -15.37 11.22
C ALA A 62 -3.87 -15.19 12.51
N GLN A 63 -3.86 -13.98 13.10
CA GLN A 63 -4.60 -13.69 14.32
C GLN A 63 -6.11 -13.74 14.11
N GLU A 64 -6.58 -13.25 12.97
CA GLU A 64 -8.00 -13.29 12.61
C GLU A 64 -8.48 -14.72 12.38
N ARG A 65 -7.67 -15.58 11.73
CA ARG A 65 -7.98 -17.01 11.59
C ARG A 65 -8.09 -17.71 12.94
N THR A 66 -7.12 -17.50 13.83
CA THR A 66 -7.14 -18.08 15.18
C THR A 66 -8.40 -17.65 15.93
N ARG A 67 -8.72 -16.36 15.87
CA ARG A 67 -9.91 -15.80 16.53
C ARG A 67 -11.22 -16.36 15.96
N ALA A 68 -11.32 -16.51 14.64
CA ALA A 68 -12.48 -17.11 13.98
C ALA A 68 -12.73 -18.54 14.49
N ALA A 69 -11.67 -19.34 14.61
CA ALA A 69 -11.72 -20.69 15.16
C ALA A 69 -12.10 -20.72 16.65
N GLU A 70 -11.58 -19.79 17.47
CA GLU A 70 -11.87 -19.71 18.91
C GLU A 70 -13.31 -19.30 19.21
N ILE A 71 -13.85 -18.32 18.46
CA ILE A 71 -15.19 -17.76 18.68
C ILE A 71 -16.26 -18.52 17.89
N GLY A 72 -15.87 -19.22 16.82
CA GLY A 72 -16.77 -20.03 15.99
C GLY A 72 -17.53 -19.25 14.92
N TYR A 73 -16.94 -18.18 14.38
CA TYR A 73 -17.48 -17.47 13.22
C TYR A 73 -16.68 -17.81 11.94
N GLU A 74 -17.25 -17.49 10.79
CA GLU A 74 -16.61 -17.73 9.49
C GLU A 74 -15.30 -16.94 9.36
N ASP A 75 -14.26 -17.59 8.87
CA ASP A 75 -12.95 -16.98 8.67
C ASP A 75 -13.00 -15.95 7.52
N PRO A 76 -12.85 -14.64 7.82
CA PRO A 76 -12.97 -13.60 6.80
C PRO A 76 -11.74 -13.51 5.90
N ILE A 77 -10.66 -14.26 6.18
CA ILE A 77 -9.40 -14.15 5.46
C ILE A 77 -9.39 -15.07 4.24
N ASN A 78 -9.03 -14.49 3.09
CA ASN A 78 -8.80 -15.22 1.83
C ASN A 78 -7.94 -16.47 2.05
N PRO A 79 -8.33 -17.65 1.54
CA PRO A 79 -7.78 -18.95 1.95
C PRO A 79 -6.27 -19.12 1.67
N THR A 80 -5.75 -18.47 0.62
CA THR A 80 -4.34 -18.54 0.22
C THR A 80 -3.75 -17.15 -0.02
N TYR A 81 -2.42 -17.07 -0.03
CA TYR A 81 -1.71 -15.83 -0.37
C TYR A 81 -2.05 -15.38 -1.81
N GLU A 82 -2.18 -16.32 -2.73
CA GLU A 82 -2.57 -16.11 -4.12
C GLU A 82 -4.00 -15.55 -4.21
N ALA A 83 -4.94 -16.08 -3.43
CA ALA A 83 -6.30 -15.55 -3.35
C ALA A 83 -6.31 -14.10 -2.80
N THR A 84 -5.52 -13.81 -1.77
CA THR A 84 -5.35 -12.42 -1.28
C THR A 84 -4.76 -11.50 -2.35
N ASN A 85 -3.79 -11.97 -3.14
CA ASN A 85 -3.24 -11.19 -4.25
C ASN A 85 -4.27 -10.91 -5.34
N ALA A 86 -5.03 -11.93 -5.74
CA ALA A 86 -6.08 -11.81 -6.74
C ALA A 86 -7.15 -10.82 -6.29
N MET A 87 -7.60 -10.92 -5.03
CA MET A 87 -8.57 -9.98 -4.47
C MET A 87 -7.99 -8.55 -4.40
N TYR A 88 -6.72 -8.40 -4.02
CA TYR A 88 -6.06 -7.09 -3.98
C TYR A 88 -6.01 -6.45 -5.38
N HIS A 89 -5.61 -7.21 -6.40
CA HIS A 89 -5.57 -6.73 -7.78
C HIS A 89 -6.96 -6.45 -8.33
N ARG A 90 -7.98 -7.24 -7.96
CA ARG A 90 -9.37 -7.00 -8.32
C ARG A 90 -9.89 -5.67 -7.76
N CYS A 91 -9.68 -5.42 -6.47
CA CYS A 91 -10.06 -4.16 -5.82
C CYS A 91 -9.30 -2.97 -6.43
N LEU A 92 -7.98 -3.12 -6.61
CA LEU A 92 -7.14 -2.08 -7.20
C LEU A 92 -7.58 -1.74 -8.62
N ASN A 93 -7.87 -2.75 -9.45
CA ASN A 93 -8.31 -2.52 -10.82
C ASN A 93 -9.62 -1.72 -10.87
N TYR A 94 -10.60 -2.10 -10.05
CA TYR A 94 -11.87 -1.38 -9.95
C TYR A 94 -11.66 0.09 -9.56
N VAL A 95 -10.85 0.35 -8.54
CA VAL A 95 -10.57 1.72 -8.12
C VAL A 95 -9.85 2.50 -9.23
N LEU A 96 -8.86 1.92 -9.90
CA LEU A 96 -8.14 2.56 -11.01
C LEU A 96 -9.09 2.91 -12.18
N GLU A 97 -10.03 2.03 -12.51
CA GLU A 97 -11.07 2.32 -13.51
C GLU A 97 -11.97 3.48 -13.08
N GLU A 98 -12.33 3.56 -11.80
CA GLU A 98 -13.06 4.72 -11.26
C GLU A 98 -12.24 6.03 -11.38
N LEU A 99 -10.92 6.00 -11.11
CA LEU A 99 -10.09 7.22 -11.17
C LEU A 99 -10.12 7.88 -12.54
N LYS A 100 -10.22 7.09 -13.61
CA LYS A 100 -10.32 7.57 -15.00
C LYS A 100 -11.54 8.46 -15.23
N HIS A 101 -12.64 8.19 -14.51
CA HIS A 101 -13.90 8.90 -14.66
C HIS A 101 -14.18 9.89 -13.52
N ASN A 102 -13.43 9.79 -12.42
CA ASN A 102 -13.70 10.52 -11.19
C ASN A 102 -12.42 11.14 -10.61
N THR A 103 -12.23 12.42 -10.88
CA THR A 103 -11.09 13.22 -10.36
C THR A 103 -11.11 13.41 -8.84
N LYS A 104 -12.25 13.15 -8.17
CA LYS A 104 -12.38 13.21 -6.71
C LYS A 104 -11.99 11.89 -6.02
N ALA A 105 -11.77 10.82 -6.78
CA ALA A 105 -11.31 9.54 -6.24
C ALA A 105 -9.78 9.49 -6.19
N LYS A 106 -9.22 8.90 -5.12
CA LYS A 106 -7.78 8.67 -4.96
C LYS A 106 -7.50 7.32 -4.31
N VAL A 107 -6.34 6.74 -4.62
CA VAL A 107 -5.90 5.46 -4.06
C VAL A 107 -4.44 5.49 -3.61
N MET A 108 -4.16 4.90 -2.45
CA MET A 108 -2.84 4.55 -1.99
C MET A 108 -2.63 3.04 -2.12
N VAL A 109 -1.73 2.66 -3.03
CA VAL A 109 -1.25 1.29 -3.22
C VAL A 109 -0.18 1.00 -2.17
N ALA A 110 -0.60 0.50 -1.02
CA ALA A 110 0.30 0.19 0.08
C ALA A 110 0.85 -1.24 -0.03
N SER A 111 1.98 -1.40 -0.75
CA SER A 111 2.57 -2.69 -1.06
C SER A 111 4.10 -2.63 -1.23
N HIS A 112 4.76 -3.67 -0.70
CA HIS A 112 6.18 -3.96 -0.94
C HIS A 112 6.41 -4.99 -2.06
N ASN A 113 5.34 -5.58 -2.59
CA ASN A 113 5.42 -6.60 -3.62
C ASN A 113 5.62 -5.93 -5.00
N GLU A 114 6.72 -6.28 -5.67
CA GLU A 114 7.11 -5.72 -6.96
C GLU A 114 6.08 -5.99 -8.06
N ASP A 115 5.47 -7.19 -8.09
CA ASP A 115 4.46 -7.54 -9.08
C ASP A 115 3.20 -6.66 -8.98
N THR A 116 2.84 -6.27 -7.76
CA THR A 116 1.72 -5.35 -7.51
C THR A 116 2.03 -3.95 -8.01
N VAL A 117 3.26 -3.48 -7.82
CA VAL A 117 3.71 -2.20 -8.35
C VAL A 117 3.73 -2.24 -9.88
N ARG A 118 4.30 -3.29 -10.48
CA ARG A 118 4.30 -3.49 -11.94
C ARG A 118 2.89 -3.59 -12.53
N PHE A 119 1.99 -4.29 -11.85
CA PHE A 119 0.57 -4.34 -12.22
C PHE A 119 -0.06 -2.95 -12.21
N THR A 120 0.16 -2.18 -11.14
CA THR A 120 -0.38 -0.82 -10.99
C THR A 120 0.12 0.08 -12.13
N LEU A 121 1.43 0.09 -12.40
CA LEU A 121 2.02 0.92 -13.43
C LEU A 121 1.47 0.60 -14.82
N ARG A 122 1.35 -0.69 -15.17
CA ARG A 122 0.73 -1.12 -16.44
C ARG A 122 -0.72 -0.67 -16.57
N ARG A 123 -1.52 -0.84 -15.51
CA ARG A 123 -2.92 -0.39 -15.53
C ARG A 123 -3.05 1.12 -15.61
N MET A 124 -2.17 1.88 -14.96
CA MET A 124 -2.14 3.33 -15.10
C MET A 124 -1.85 3.74 -16.54
N GLU A 125 -0.88 3.11 -17.20
CA GLU A 125 -0.56 3.35 -18.61
C GLU A 125 -1.76 3.03 -19.52
N GLU A 126 -2.39 1.87 -19.36
CA GLU A 126 -3.57 1.45 -20.12
C GLU A 126 -4.78 2.38 -19.93
N LEU A 127 -4.92 2.98 -18.75
CA LEU A 127 -6.03 3.87 -18.41
C LEU A 127 -5.74 5.35 -18.68
N GLY A 128 -4.50 5.70 -19.04
CA GLY A 128 -4.06 7.09 -19.23
C GLY A 128 -4.00 7.89 -17.92
N LEU A 129 -3.65 7.23 -16.80
CA LEU A 129 -3.44 7.86 -15.50
C LEU A 129 -1.96 8.21 -15.33
N TYR A 130 -1.68 9.48 -15.05
CA TYR A 130 -0.32 9.99 -14.93
C TYR A 130 0.01 10.42 -13.50
N PRO A 131 1.30 10.41 -13.10
CA PRO A 131 1.72 10.90 -11.78
C PRO A 131 1.26 12.32 -11.47
N ALA A 132 1.16 13.17 -12.51
CA ALA A 132 0.74 14.56 -12.41
C ALA A 132 -0.71 14.73 -11.94
N ASP A 133 -1.57 13.74 -12.18
CA ASP A 133 -2.99 13.76 -11.79
C ASP A 133 -3.16 13.64 -10.26
N ARG A 134 -2.12 13.16 -9.56
CA ARG A 134 -2.10 12.97 -8.11
C ARG A 134 -3.31 12.18 -7.58
N GLN A 135 -3.73 11.16 -8.31
CA GLN A 135 -4.80 10.23 -7.90
C GLN A 135 -4.27 8.91 -7.38
N VAL A 136 -3.08 8.46 -7.83
CA VAL A 136 -2.44 7.21 -7.40
C VAL A 136 -1.19 7.52 -6.57
N TYR A 137 -1.11 6.93 -5.38
CA TYR A 137 -0.01 7.07 -4.45
C TYR A 137 0.58 5.70 -4.09
N PHE A 138 1.90 5.61 -3.96
CA PHE A 138 2.54 4.37 -3.49
C PHE A 138 2.89 4.50 -2.02
N GLY A 139 2.48 3.51 -1.20
CA GLY A 139 2.74 3.48 0.23
C GLY A 139 3.63 2.31 0.61
N GLN A 140 4.73 2.58 1.31
CA GLN A 140 5.69 1.56 1.74
C GLN A 140 6.15 1.85 3.17
N LEU A 141 6.54 0.83 3.91
CA LEU A 141 7.19 1.00 5.21
C LEU A 141 8.62 1.55 5.05
N LEU A 142 9.03 2.39 5.99
CA LEU A 142 10.42 2.86 6.06
C LEU A 142 11.37 1.70 6.33
N GLY A 143 12.53 1.70 5.65
CA GLY A 143 13.55 0.66 5.76
C GLY A 143 13.24 -0.62 4.98
N MET A 144 12.25 -0.58 4.08
CA MET A 144 11.87 -1.72 3.26
C MET A 144 11.65 -1.32 1.80
N CYS A 145 12.21 -2.13 0.90
CA CYS A 145 12.00 -2.08 -0.55
C CYS A 145 12.40 -0.75 -1.21
N ASP A 146 13.52 -0.17 -0.80
CA ASP A 146 14.01 1.09 -1.36
C ASP A 146 14.38 0.95 -2.85
N GLN A 147 14.76 -0.27 -3.28
CA GLN A 147 14.91 -0.63 -4.70
C GLN A 147 13.64 -0.44 -5.54
N ILE A 148 12.46 -0.36 -4.90
CA ILE A 148 11.19 -0.05 -5.55
C ILE A 148 10.86 1.44 -5.39
N SER A 149 11.05 1.98 -4.18
CA SER A 149 10.71 3.38 -3.87
C SER A 149 11.49 4.39 -4.69
N PHE A 150 12.81 4.19 -4.82
CA PHE A 150 13.66 5.17 -5.51
C PHE A 150 13.34 5.28 -7.00
N PRO A 151 13.23 4.18 -7.78
CA PRO A 151 12.82 4.29 -9.18
C PRO A 151 11.44 4.93 -9.37
N LEU A 152 10.46 4.61 -8.51
CA LEU A 152 9.14 5.23 -8.54
C LEU A 152 9.23 6.75 -8.32
N GLY A 153 9.98 7.18 -7.31
CA GLY A 153 10.18 8.60 -7.02
C GLY A 153 10.92 9.33 -8.15
N GLN A 154 11.94 8.71 -8.74
CA GLN A 154 12.67 9.26 -9.89
C GLN A 154 11.77 9.38 -11.14
N ALA A 155 10.82 8.47 -11.31
CA ALA A 155 9.83 8.54 -12.38
C ALA A 155 8.66 9.52 -12.08
N GLY A 156 8.74 10.29 -10.99
CA GLY A 156 7.77 11.33 -10.64
C GLY A 156 6.53 10.84 -9.90
N PHE A 157 6.45 9.55 -9.56
CA PHE A 157 5.33 9.02 -8.78
C PHE A 157 5.42 9.48 -7.31
N PRO A 158 4.29 9.84 -6.68
CA PRO A 158 4.29 10.18 -5.28
C PRO A 158 4.39 8.91 -4.41
N VAL A 159 5.51 8.78 -3.71
CA VAL A 159 5.84 7.65 -2.84
C VAL A 159 5.89 8.11 -1.38
N TYR A 160 5.17 7.41 -0.51
CA TYR A 160 5.10 7.68 0.93
C TYR A 160 5.74 6.55 1.72
N LYS A 161 6.58 6.94 2.69
CA LYS A 161 7.15 6.04 3.68
C LYS A 161 6.37 6.13 5.00
N TYR A 162 5.84 5.00 5.44
CA TYR A 162 5.19 4.85 6.74
C TYR A 162 6.28 4.72 7.80
N VAL A 163 6.28 5.66 8.74
CA VAL A 163 7.25 5.75 9.83
C VAL A 163 6.50 5.66 11.16
N PRO A 164 6.68 4.59 11.95
CA PRO A 164 6.24 4.61 13.34
C PRO A 164 7.09 5.61 14.13
N TYR A 165 6.46 6.47 14.92
CA TYR A 165 7.16 7.40 15.80
C TYR A 165 6.51 7.39 17.18
N GLY A 166 7.32 7.51 18.24
CA GLY A 166 6.85 7.51 19.63
C GLY A 166 7.87 6.91 20.59
N PRO A 167 7.59 6.96 21.91
CA PRO A 167 8.41 6.29 22.92
C PRO A 167 8.58 4.80 22.62
N VAL A 168 9.75 4.24 22.95
CA VAL A 168 10.11 2.84 22.63
C VAL A 168 9.01 1.85 23.06
N MET A 169 8.49 2.01 24.28
CA MET A 169 7.47 1.12 24.84
C MET A 169 6.16 1.11 24.04
N GLU A 170 5.79 2.24 23.43
CA GLU A 170 4.57 2.36 22.63
C GLU A 170 4.75 1.77 21.22
N VAL A 171 5.96 1.85 20.66
CA VAL A 171 6.26 1.32 19.32
C VAL A 171 6.65 -0.16 19.32
N LEU A 172 7.02 -0.73 20.47
CA LEU A 172 7.42 -2.14 20.61
C LEU A 172 6.40 -3.13 20.00
N PRO A 173 5.07 -3.03 20.25
CA PRO A 173 4.10 -3.92 19.62
C PRO A 173 4.08 -3.83 18.08
N TYR A 174 4.31 -2.63 17.52
CA TYR A 174 4.44 -2.46 16.08
C TYR A 174 5.72 -3.14 15.56
N LEU A 175 6.86 -2.90 16.22
CA LEU A 175 8.16 -3.46 15.84
C LEU A 175 8.17 -4.98 15.92
N SER A 176 7.58 -5.57 16.97
CA SER A 176 7.44 -7.02 17.12
C SER A 176 6.65 -7.63 15.96
N ARG A 177 5.51 -7.04 15.60
CA ARG A 177 4.72 -7.49 14.44
C ARG A 177 5.48 -7.36 13.14
N ARG A 178 6.23 -6.26 12.95
CA ARG A 178 7.12 -6.11 11.79
C ARG A 178 8.19 -7.19 11.79
N ALA A 179 8.81 -7.53 12.90
CA ALA A 179 9.80 -8.61 12.96
C ALA A 179 9.20 -9.97 12.58
N LEU A 180 7.98 -10.28 13.05
CA LEU A 180 7.26 -11.50 12.71
C LEU A 180 6.85 -11.55 11.23
N GLU A 181 6.24 -10.48 10.71
CA GLU A 181 5.84 -10.39 9.29
C GLU A 181 7.06 -10.36 8.36
N ASN A 182 8.13 -9.68 8.78
CA ASN A 182 9.37 -9.54 8.02
C ASN A 182 10.30 -10.75 8.11
N SER A 183 9.98 -11.76 8.91
CA SER A 183 10.67 -13.06 8.84
C SER A 183 10.62 -13.64 7.42
N GLY A 184 9.55 -13.36 6.65
CA GLY A 184 9.46 -13.64 5.20
C GLY A 184 10.11 -12.58 4.30
N VAL A 185 10.29 -11.34 4.78
CA VAL A 185 10.93 -10.20 4.08
C VAL A 185 12.45 -10.34 4.01
N VAL A 186 13.03 -11.30 4.73
CA VAL A 186 14.41 -11.75 4.52
C VAL A 186 14.71 -11.88 3.01
N LYS A 187 13.79 -12.45 2.21
CA LYS A 187 13.93 -12.54 0.74
C LYS A 187 14.08 -11.18 0.04
N GLY A 188 13.32 -10.17 0.45
CA GLY A 188 13.40 -8.80 -0.09
C GLY A 188 14.73 -8.13 0.24
N ALA A 189 15.22 -8.30 1.47
CA ALA A 189 16.53 -7.80 1.89
C ALA A 189 17.69 -8.49 1.15
N TRP A 190 17.59 -9.82 0.91
CA TRP A 190 18.56 -10.53 0.08
C TRP A 190 18.61 -10.00 -1.35
N ARG A 191 17.44 -9.72 -1.94
CA ARG A 191 17.34 -9.14 -3.28
C ARG A 191 17.94 -7.75 -3.34
N GLU A 192 17.62 -6.89 -2.38
CA GLU A 192 18.20 -5.55 -2.28
C GLU A 192 19.73 -5.60 -2.15
N ARG A 193 20.25 -6.47 -1.27
CA ARG A 193 21.68 -6.70 -1.13
C ARG A 193 22.33 -7.18 -2.42
N GLN A 194 21.66 -8.07 -3.16
CA GLN A 194 22.14 -8.54 -4.46
C GLN A 194 22.21 -7.39 -5.48
N LEU A 195 21.20 -6.51 -5.53
CA LEU A 195 21.17 -5.35 -6.43
C LEU A 195 22.26 -4.34 -6.06
N LEU A 196 22.46 -4.05 -4.77
CA LEU A 196 23.53 -3.18 -4.28
C LEU A 196 24.91 -3.75 -4.65
N TRP A 197 25.10 -5.06 -4.51
CA TRP A 197 26.35 -5.73 -4.89
C TRP A 197 26.62 -5.68 -6.40
N GLN A 198 25.57 -5.83 -7.22
CA GLN A 198 25.67 -5.69 -8.67
C GLN A 198 26.05 -4.25 -9.07
N GLU A 199 25.42 -3.26 -8.44
CA GLU A 199 25.73 -1.85 -8.69
C GLU A 199 27.15 -1.49 -8.23
N LEU A 200 27.60 -1.99 -7.07
CA LEU A 200 28.98 -1.80 -6.61
C LEU A 200 29.99 -2.40 -7.59
N LYS A 201 29.77 -3.65 -8.04
CA LYS A 201 30.62 -4.29 -9.06
C LYS A 201 30.65 -3.48 -10.36
N ARG A 202 29.50 -2.96 -10.79
CA ARG A 202 29.40 -2.11 -11.99
C ARG A 202 30.22 -0.83 -11.82
N ARG A 203 30.15 -0.16 -10.68
CA ARG A 203 30.93 1.07 -10.39
C ARG A 203 32.43 0.80 -10.37
N LEU A 204 32.86 -0.27 -9.71
CA LEU A 204 34.27 -0.68 -9.69
C LEU A 204 34.81 -0.96 -11.10
N ARG A 205 34.02 -1.65 -11.94
CA ARG A 205 34.40 -1.94 -13.33
C ARG A 205 34.41 -0.71 -14.25
N THR A 206 33.56 0.28 -13.98
CA THR A 206 33.39 1.46 -14.84
C THR A 206 34.15 2.70 -14.35
N GLY A 207 34.87 2.59 -13.22
CA GLY A 207 35.63 3.70 -12.63
C GLY A 207 34.77 4.84 -12.06
N ARG A 208 33.44 4.69 -12.03
CA ARG A 208 32.50 5.73 -11.54
C ARG A 208 32.17 5.50 -10.07
N LEU A 209 33.10 5.88 -9.19
CA LEU A 209 32.96 5.74 -7.74
C LEU A 209 31.91 6.72 -7.16
N CYS A 210 31.82 7.92 -7.73
CA CYS A 210 30.87 8.95 -7.28
C CYS A 210 29.66 9.03 -8.20
N HIS A 211 28.46 8.96 -7.63
CA HIS A 211 27.21 9.28 -8.32
C HIS A 211 26.96 10.78 -8.22
N ARG A 212 26.81 11.46 -9.36
CA ARG A 212 26.23 12.81 -9.42
C ARG A 212 24.79 12.66 -9.91
N PRO A 213 23.77 12.89 -9.06
CA PRO A 213 22.40 12.97 -9.55
C PRO A 213 22.28 14.18 -10.49
N ALA A 214 21.51 14.01 -11.56
CA ALA A 214 21.10 15.10 -12.45
C ALA A 214 19.93 15.86 -11.84
#